data_AF-A0A938XYF8-F1
#
_entry.id   AF-A0A938XYF8-F1
#
_cell.length_a   1.000
_cell.length_b   1.000
_cell.length_c   1.000
_cell.angle_alpha   90.00
_cell.angle_beta   90.00
_cell.angle_gamma   90.00
#
_symmetry.space_group_name_H-M   'P 1'
#
loop_
_entity.id
_entity.type
_entity.pdbx_description
1 polymer ?
#
loop_
_entity_poly.entity_id
_entity_poly.type
_entity_poly.pdbx_seq_one_letter_code
_entity_poly.pdbx_strand_id
1 'polypeptide(L)'
;MSDDSIPEPGPKSGLEDSAQPVTPDEVAEPTGPAGDDTDASGGVQDAPRSRPKSKPKPVVTTVEELLTFAYESNARLLEFPKDALKKLPITDEGIESQSALVATLASTDPTMSVPFKLLQYAARQGVQLKRAEDGDVGRALNRLVDLALVALGHHPVFRVWTDQLLDPRRDPQPTTEHLRDAARQVDAEKLGVSSERFKPADSERLVKNAVACFGLLRALQREWTLDEFIDASYRAVWKFEAPEAVGLQRAASEIGASRDHAVLGIVGTNYLARIKRLDRQISQLERDAAAAWNRETRLRDELASAKNREEAALARAEALSADVVRLQKELAAERDNRVVDKSHMADDYETLRTRIIRRLGGEIDLLTDGLHALRNGAPNVAEEFLDRSLLALTREVEQLKDSSGGLA
;
A
#
# COMPACT_ATOMS: atom_id res chain seq x y z
N MET A 1 5.54 -10.05 -35.39
CA MET A 1 5.08 -11.21 -36.16
C MET A 1 6.07 -12.33 -35.94
N SER A 2 5.67 -13.29 -35.11
CA SER A 2 5.75 -14.75 -35.33
C SER A 2 5.34 -15.38 -34.01
N ASP A 3 4.15 -15.99 -34.03
CA ASP A 3 3.62 -16.88 -33.01
C ASP A 3 4.59 -18.04 -32.79
N ASP A 4 4.75 -18.46 -31.54
CA ASP A 4 4.78 -19.90 -31.29
C ASP A 4 4.28 -20.27 -29.90
N SER A 5 3.55 -21.38 -29.87
CA SER A 5 2.60 -21.77 -28.83
C SER A 5 3.21 -22.51 -27.65
N ILE A 6 2.52 -22.41 -26.52
CA ILE A 6 2.72 -23.10 -25.23
C ILE A 6 2.58 -24.62 -25.40
N PRO A 7 3.20 -25.43 -24.51
CA PRO A 7 2.35 -26.24 -23.63
C PRO A 7 2.79 -26.28 -22.15
N GLU A 8 1.78 -26.33 -21.26
CA GLU A 8 1.88 -26.67 -19.84
C GLU A 8 2.41 -28.09 -19.60
N PRO A 9 2.96 -28.37 -18.40
CA PRO A 9 2.94 -29.72 -17.84
C PRO A 9 1.98 -29.82 -16.65
N GLY A 10 0.93 -30.64 -16.83
CA GLY A 10 0.07 -31.14 -15.76
C GLY A 10 0.76 -32.18 -14.84
N PRO A 11 0.08 -32.59 -13.76
CA PRO A 11 0.67 -33.33 -12.64
C PRO A 11 0.67 -34.85 -12.89
N LYS A 12 1.73 -35.54 -12.44
CA LYS A 12 1.79 -37.00 -12.43
C LYS A 12 1.13 -37.56 -11.16
N SER A 13 0.04 -38.29 -11.39
CA SER A 13 -0.42 -39.50 -10.67
C SER A 13 0.75 -40.50 -10.53
N GLY A 14 0.84 -41.41 -9.57
CA GLY A 14 -0.03 -41.91 -8.51
C GLY A 14 0.63 -43.16 -7.90
N LEU A 15 0.11 -43.67 -6.79
CA LEU A 15 0.21 -45.08 -6.39
C LEU A 15 -1.01 -45.38 -5.51
N GLU A 16 -1.92 -46.14 -6.10
CA GLU A 16 -3.02 -46.85 -5.45
C GLU A 16 -2.47 -48.06 -4.70
N ASP A 17 -3.08 -48.43 -3.56
CA ASP A 17 -3.51 -49.83 -3.39
C ASP A 17 -4.70 -49.95 -2.39
N SER A 18 -5.80 -50.49 -2.92
CA SER A 18 -6.88 -51.31 -2.34
C SER A 18 -7.62 -50.87 -1.05
N ALA A 19 -8.93 -50.53 -1.09
CA ALA A 19 -10.13 -51.40 -1.24
C ALA A 19 -10.33 -52.34 -0.01
N GLN A 20 -11.46 -52.44 0.71
CA GLN A 20 -12.88 -52.14 0.42
C GLN A 20 -13.73 -52.22 1.75
N PRO A 21 -15.08 -52.06 1.73
CA PRO A 21 -15.89 -51.40 2.77
C PRO A 21 -16.82 -52.35 3.55
N VAL A 22 -17.49 -51.84 4.59
CA VAL A 22 -18.73 -52.42 5.13
C VAL A 22 -19.69 -51.28 5.52
N THR A 23 -20.91 -51.33 4.97
CA THR A 23 -22.07 -50.49 5.34
C THR A 23 -23.14 -51.37 6.02
N PRO A 24 -24.35 -50.88 6.38
CA PRO A 24 -24.83 -50.83 7.77
C PRO A 24 -26.09 -51.72 7.96
N ASP A 25 -26.56 -51.85 9.20
CA ASP A 25 -27.98 -52.10 9.59
C ASP A 25 -28.04 -52.03 11.12
N GLU A 26 -28.85 -51.22 11.80
CA GLU A 26 -30.31 -51.07 11.87
C GLU A 26 -30.89 -51.77 13.15
N VAL A 27 -31.42 -50.91 14.04
CA VAL A 27 -32.53 -51.08 15.03
C VAL A 27 -32.41 -52.13 16.16
N ALA A 28 -32.48 -51.67 17.41
CA ALA A 28 -33.58 -51.94 18.37
C ALA A 28 -33.23 -51.52 19.82
N GLU A 29 -34.02 -50.62 20.40
CA GLU A 29 -34.35 -50.61 21.85
C GLU A 29 -35.23 -51.84 22.16
N PRO A 30 -35.21 -52.44 23.38
CA PRO A 30 -35.96 -51.86 24.51
C PRO A 30 -35.52 -52.20 25.96
N THR A 31 -36.15 -51.46 26.89
CA THR A 31 -36.58 -51.83 28.26
C THR A 31 -35.55 -52.02 29.38
N GLY A 32 -35.73 -51.23 30.46
CA GLY A 32 -35.13 -51.46 31.77
C GLY A 32 -35.87 -52.51 32.62
N PRO A 33 -35.46 -52.67 33.89
CA PRO A 33 -36.42 -52.69 34.98
C PRO A 33 -35.95 -51.94 36.25
N ALA A 34 -36.89 -51.86 37.19
CA ALA A 34 -36.97 -51.05 38.40
C ALA A 34 -36.40 -51.70 39.69
N GLY A 35 -36.35 -50.87 40.76
CA GLY A 35 -36.28 -51.24 42.19
C GLY A 35 -34.86 -51.26 42.78
N ASP A 36 -34.56 -50.76 43.99
CA ASP A 36 -35.37 -50.32 45.13
C ASP A 36 -34.44 -49.61 46.16
N ASP A 37 -34.99 -48.63 46.90
CA ASP A 37 -34.70 -48.13 48.27
C ASP A 37 -33.25 -48.15 48.86
N THR A 38 -32.75 -47.12 49.57
CA THR A 38 -33.26 -46.62 50.86
C THR A 38 -32.54 -45.32 51.32
N ASP A 39 -33.33 -44.42 51.91
CA ASP A 39 -33.11 -43.27 52.82
C ASP A 39 -31.72 -42.84 53.37
N ALA A 40 -31.53 -41.51 53.43
CA ALA A 40 -31.36 -40.78 54.71
C ALA A 40 -31.42 -39.24 54.57
N SER A 41 -32.57 -38.69 54.97
CA SER A 41 -32.82 -37.47 55.78
C SER A 41 -31.90 -36.23 55.70
N GLY A 42 -32.54 -35.08 55.46
CA GLY A 42 -31.97 -33.75 55.73
C GLY A 42 -32.90 -32.60 55.33
N GLY A 43 -34.08 -32.52 55.95
CA GLY A 43 -35.08 -31.49 55.69
C GLY A 43 -34.63 -30.09 56.14
N VAL A 44 -34.66 -29.14 55.21
CA VAL A 44 -34.92 -27.73 55.50
C VAL A 44 -36.12 -27.33 54.64
N GLN A 45 -37.25 -27.06 55.30
CA GLN A 45 -38.43 -26.48 54.69
C GLN A 45 -38.11 -25.06 54.22
N ASP A 46 -37.76 -24.92 52.94
CA ASP A 46 -37.88 -23.65 52.25
C ASP A 46 -39.27 -23.57 51.62
N ALA A 47 -40.08 -22.67 52.17
CA ALA A 47 -41.35 -22.27 51.59
C ALA A 47 -41.16 -21.94 50.10
N PRO A 48 -42.03 -22.43 49.19
CA PRO A 48 -41.91 -22.13 47.79
C PRO A 48 -42.17 -20.64 47.59
N ARG A 49 -41.09 -19.87 47.44
CA ARG A 49 -41.13 -18.49 46.92
C ARG A 49 -41.87 -18.57 45.59
N SER A 50 -43.11 -18.08 45.61
CA SER A 50 -43.95 -17.92 44.44
C SER A 50 -43.17 -17.12 43.41
N ARG A 51 -42.75 -17.81 42.33
CA ARG A 51 -42.25 -17.14 41.13
C ARG A 51 -43.35 -16.17 40.69
N PRO A 52 -43.08 -14.87 40.52
CA PRO A 52 -44.07 -13.97 39.98
C PRO A 52 -44.46 -14.50 38.61
N LYS A 53 -45.77 -14.78 38.44
CA LYS A 53 -46.36 -15.23 37.17
C LYS A 53 -45.86 -14.31 36.07
N SER A 54 -45.07 -14.84 35.14
CA SER A 54 -44.64 -14.12 33.94
C SER A 54 -45.90 -13.67 33.21
N LYS A 55 -46.07 -12.35 33.04
CA LYS A 55 -47.14 -11.80 32.22
C LYS A 55 -47.10 -12.49 30.83
N PRO A 56 -48.27 -12.84 30.25
CA PRO A 56 -48.32 -13.50 28.96
C PRO A 56 -47.57 -12.67 27.91
N LYS A 57 -46.82 -13.35 27.03
CA LYS A 57 -46.12 -12.70 25.91
C LYS A 57 -47.18 -11.97 25.07
N PRO A 58 -47.04 -10.65 24.82
CA PRO A 58 -48.01 -9.90 24.04
C PRO A 58 -48.04 -10.45 22.61
N VAL A 59 -49.23 -10.74 22.11
CA VAL A 59 -49.45 -11.02 20.69
C VAL A 59 -49.48 -9.66 20.00
N VAL A 60 -48.34 -9.26 19.48
CA VAL A 60 -48.20 -7.98 18.76
C VAL A 60 -48.63 -8.20 17.32
N THR A 61 -49.66 -7.48 16.88
CA THR A 61 -50.26 -7.63 15.54
C THR A 61 -49.89 -6.50 14.58
N THR A 62 -49.46 -5.36 15.11
CA THR A 62 -49.06 -4.17 14.34
C THR A 62 -47.70 -3.63 14.80
N VAL A 63 -47.08 -2.78 13.98
CA VAL A 63 -45.78 -2.15 14.31
C VAL A 63 -45.97 -1.11 15.43
N GLU A 64 -47.12 -0.44 15.47
CA GLU A 64 -47.48 0.57 16.48
C GLU A 64 -47.65 -0.07 17.87
N GLU A 65 -48.32 -1.23 17.94
CA GLU A 65 -48.41 -2.03 19.17
C GLU A 65 -47.01 -2.48 19.64
N LEU A 66 -46.15 -2.88 18.69
CA LEU A 66 -44.77 -3.28 18.98
C LEU A 66 -43.99 -2.15 19.63
N LEU A 67 -44.04 -0.95 19.03
CA LEU A 67 -43.34 0.23 19.51
C LEU A 67 -43.86 0.66 20.87
N THR A 68 -45.17 0.76 21.03
CA THR A 68 -45.80 1.15 22.30
C THR A 68 -45.39 0.19 23.41
N PHE A 69 -45.47 -1.13 23.15
CA PHE A 69 -45.00 -2.14 24.09
C PHE A 69 -43.49 -2.04 24.38
N ALA A 70 -42.66 -1.75 23.36
CA ALA A 70 -41.22 -1.61 23.53
C ALA A 70 -40.88 -0.44 24.47
N TYR A 71 -41.54 0.70 24.30
CA TYR A 71 -41.33 1.87 25.16
C TYR A 71 -41.92 1.67 26.57
N GLU A 72 -43.12 1.12 26.71
CA GLU A 72 -43.74 0.83 28.02
C GLU A 72 -42.96 -0.21 28.83
N SER A 73 -42.38 -1.20 28.16
CA SER A 73 -41.57 -2.25 28.81
C SER A 73 -40.12 -1.83 29.07
N ASN A 74 -39.74 -0.60 28.72
CA ASN A 74 -38.35 -0.13 28.69
C ASN A 74 -37.42 -1.13 28.00
N ALA A 75 -37.91 -1.68 26.89
CA ALA A 75 -37.30 -2.67 26.02
C ALA A 75 -36.77 -3.96 26.70
N ARG A 76 -37.40 -4.39 27.80
CA ARG A 76 -37.02 -5.61 28.51
C ARG A 76 -37.36 -6.91 27.77
N LEU A 77 -38.20 -6.90 26.74
CA LEU A 77 -38.77 -8.13 26.16
C LEU A 77 -38.99 -8.11 24.64
N LEU A 78 -38.02 -7.62 23.87
CA LEU A 78 -38.05 -7.74 22.41
C LEU A 78 -37.53 -9.11 21.96
N GLU A 79 -38.30 -10.16 22.23
CA GLU A 79 -38.06 -11.52 21.71
C GLU A 79 -39.26 -11.97 20.90
N PHE A 80 -39.34 -11.51 19.65
CA PHE A 80 -40.39 -11.94 18.73
C PHE A 80 -39.92 -13.12 17.88
N PRO A 81 -40.78 -14.15 17.69
CA PRO A 81 -40.49 -15.22 16.75
C PRO A 81 -40.51 -14.67 15.32
N LYS A 82 -39.68 -15.24 14.42
CA LYS A 82 -39.61 -14.82 13.01
C LYS A 82 -40.97 -14.87 12.32
N ASP A 83 -41.83 -15.82 12.69
CA ASP A 83 -43.17 -15.96 12.12
C ASP A 83 -44.13 -14.83 12.52
N ALA A 84 -43.92 -14.21 13.69
CA ALA A 84 -44.67 -13.00 14.05
C ALA A 84 -44.24 -11.81 13.19
N LEU A 85 -42.92 -11.66 12.94
CA LEU A 85 -42.41 -10.59 12.07
C LEU A 85 -42.91 -10.72 10.62
N LYS A 86 -43.02 -11.94 10.09
CA LYS A 86 -43.57 -12.18 8.74
C LYS A 86 -45.02 -11.73 8.60
N LYS A 87 -45.79 -11.82 9.68
CA LYS A 87 -47.22 -11.51 9.69
C LYS A 87 -47.50 -10.02 9.94
N LEU A 88 -46.47 -9.22 10.24
CA LEU A 88 -46.66 -7.80 10.45
C LEU A 88 -47.03 -7.12 9.12
N PRO A 89 -48.15 -6.38 9.07
CA PRO A 89 -48.49 -5.59 7.90
C PRO A 89 -47.51 -4.42 7.78
N ILE A 90 -46.72 -4.42 6.71
CA ILE A 90 -45.77 -3.32 6.43
C ILE A 90 -46.19 -2.64 5.15
N THR A 91 -46.89 -1.53 5.33
CA THR A 91 -47.28 -0.62 4.26
C THR A 91 -46.51 0.69 4.37
N ASP A 92 -46.35 1.35 3.22
CA ASP A 92 -45.67 2.65 3.15
C ASP A 92 -46.59 3.78 3.68
N GLU A 93 -47.90 3.59 3.63
CA GLU A 93 -48.91 4.51 4.18
C GLU A 93 -48.76 4.70 5.71
N GLY A 94 -48.28 3.69 6.43
CA GLY A 94 -48.03 3.78 7.88
C GLY A 94 -46.72 4.48 8.25
N ILE A 95 -45.89 4.92 7.29
CA ILE A 95 -44.56 5.48 7.62
C ILE A 95 -44.67 6.74 8.46
N GLU A 96 -45.51 7.69 8.04
CA GLU A 96 -45.62 8.99 8.70
C GLU A 96 -46.24 8.85 10.10
N SER A 97 -47.30 8.04 10.24
CA SER A 97 -47.95 7.80 11.52
C SER A 97 -47.03 7.10 12.53
N GLN A 98 -46.28 6.08 12.08
CA GLN A 98 -45.31 5.37 12.93
C GLN A 98 -44.13 6.27 13.32
N SER A 99 -43.64 7.10 12.40
CA SER A 99 -42.57 8.05 12.68
C SER A 99 -43.00 9.11 13.68
N ALA A 100 -44.23 9.64 13.54
CA ALA A 100 -44.83 10.57 14.50
C ALA A 100 -45.01 9.92 15.87
N LEU A 101 -45.50 8.67 15.92
CA LEU A 101 -45.60 7.91 17.17
C LEU A 101 -44.22 7.76 17.84
N VAL A 102 -43.19 7.35 17.10
CA VAL A 102 -41.83 7.22 17.62
C VAL A 102 -41.30 8.57 18.13
N ALA A 103 -41.56 9.66 17.42
CA ALA A 103 -41.15 11.00 17.87
C ALA A 103 -41.75 11.36 19.24
N THR A 104 -43.02 11.00 19.48
CA THR A 104 -43.66 11.23 20.78
C THR A 104 -43.16 10.28 21.88
N LEU A 105 -42.87 9.02 21.54
CA LEU A 105 -42.40 8.02 22.50
C LEU A 105 -40.91 8.19 22.85
N ALA A 106 -40.08 8.66 21.92
CA ALA A 106 -38.65 8.85 22.10
C ALA A 106 -38.32 9.80 23.26
N SER A 107 -39.14 10.83 23.50
CA SER A 107 -38.95 11.74 24.65
C SER A 107 -39.14 11.05 26.01
N THR A 108 -39.77 9.87 26.06
CA THR A 108 -39.94 9.09 27.29
C THR A 108 -38.77 8.15 27.58
N ASP A 109 -37.82 7.98 26.64
CA ASP A 109 -36.62 7.16 26.79
C ASP A 109 -35.33 8.02 26.76
N PRO A 110 -34.99 8.70 27.87
CA PRO A 110 -33.81 9.55 27.95
C PRO A 110 -32.48 8.79 27.85
N THR A 111 -32.50 7.45 27.89
CA THR A 111 -31.29 6.61 27.85
C THR A 111 -31.07 5.95 26.49
N MET A 112 -31.99 6.12 25.53
CA MET A 112 -31.97 5.42 24.25
C MET A 112 -31.96 3.89 24.38
N SER A 113 -32.59 3.34 25.43
CA SER A 113 -32.65 1.89 25.66
C SER A 113 -33.48 1.16 24.59
N VAL A 114 -34.58 1.76 24.13
CA VAL A 114 -35.47 1.19 23.12
C VAL A 114 -34.82 1.14 21.72
N PRO A 115 -34.30 2.24 21.14
CA PRO A 115 -33.61 2.18 19.86
C PRO A 115 -32.41 1.23 19.91
N PHE A 116 -31.65 1.18 21.02
CA PHE A 116 -30.58 0.21 21.20
C PHE A 116 -31.07 -1.23 21.07
N LYS A 117 -32.16 -1.56 21.77
CA LYS A 117 -32.72 -2.91 21.78
C LYS A 117 -33.35 -3.30 20.45
N LEU A 118 -33.96 -2.38 19.72
CA LEU A 118 -34.45 -2.61 18.37
C LEU A 118 -33.32 -2.95 17.40
N LEU A 119 -32.23 -2.16 17.42
CA LEU A 119 -31.04 -2.41 16.60
C LEU A 119 -30.35 -3.72 17.01
N GLN A 120 -30.25 -4.00 18.30
CA GLN A 120 -29.71 -5.28 18.81
C GLN A 120 -30.56 -6.46 18.34
N TYR A 121 -31.89 -6.35 18.41
CA TYR A 121 -32.79 -7.39 17.94
C TYR A 121 -32.63 -7.63 16.43
N ALA A 122 -32.58 -6.57 15.62
CA ALA A 122 -32.36 -6.67 14.18
C ALA A 122 -31.03 -7.35 13.85
N ALA A 123 -29.94 -6.96 14.52
CA ALA A 123 -28.62 -7.57 14.35
C ALA A 123 -28.61 -9.07 14.71
N ARG A 124 -29.31 -9.46 15.79
CA ARG A 124 -29.41 -10.87 16.23
C ARG A 124 -30.09 -11.78 15.22
N GLN A 125 -30.97 -11.25 14.36
CA GLN A 125 -31.65 -12.09 13.37
C GLN A 125 -30.72 -12.58 12.25
N GLY A 126 -29.55 -11.94 12.08
CA GLY A 126 -28.55 -12.31 11.07
C GLY A 126 -29.06 -12.17 9.63
N VAL A 127 -30.16 -11.45 9.42
CA VAL A 127 -30.75 -11.20 8.11
C VAL A 127 -30.02 -10.05 7.45
N GLN A 128 -29.75 -10.20 6.15
CA GLN A 128 -29.13 -9.15 5.36
C GLN A 128 -30.10 -7.98 5.18
N LEU A 129 -29.81 -6.85 5.82
CA LEU A 129 -30.60 -5.62 5.70
C LEU A 129 -30.04 -4.76 4.55
N LYS A 130 -30.94 -4.09 3.83
CA LYS A 130 -30.79 -3.44 2.52
C LYS A 130 -30.51 -4.41 1.33
N ARG A 131 -31.54 -4.59 0.49
CA ARG A 131 -31.76 -5.60 -0.59
C ARG A 131 -32.34 -6.96 -0.15
N ALA A 132 -33.37 -6.97 0.68
CA ALA A 132 -34.25 -8.13 0.72
C ALA A 132 -35.16 -8.04 -0.52
N GLU A 133 -34.72 -8.59 -1.65
CA GLU A 133 -35.57 -8.69 -2.85
C GLU A 133 -36.76 -9.61 -2.62
N ASP A 134 -36.71 -10.60 -1.72
CA ASP A 134 -37.85 -11.49 -1.49
C ASP A 134 -37.88 -12.08 -0.06
N GLY A 135 -38.39 -11.32 0.92
CA GLY A 135 -38.67 -11.92 2.23
C GLY A 135 -39.31 -10.99 3.27
N ASP A 136 -40.47 -11.39 3.79
CA ASP A 136 -41.30 -10.62 4.74
C ASP A 136 -40.55 -10.17 6.00
N VAL A 137 -39.62 -10.99 6.50
CA VAL A 137 -38.83 -10.67 7.71
C VAL A 137 -37.85 -9.53 7.47
N GLY A 138 -37.20 -9.47 6.30
CA GLY A 138 -36.24 -8.43 5.98
C GLY A 138 -36.90 -7.05 5.92
N ARG A 139 -38.12 -6.99 5.37
CA ARG A 139 -38.94 -5.77 5.33
C ARG A 139 -39.28 -5.29 6.75
N ALA A 140 -39.68 -6.20 7.65
CA ALA A 140 -39.95 -5.89 9.07
C ALA A 140 -38.71 -5.35 9.79
N LEU A 141 -37.57 -5.98 9.58
CA LEU A 141 -36.35 -5.56 10.24
C LEU A 141 -35.83 -4.22 9.71
N ASN A 142 -35.90 -3.96 8.40
CA ASN A 142 -35.58 -2.63 7.85
C ASN A 142 -36.49 -1.56 8.46
N ARG A 143 -37.79 -1.85 8.57
CA ARG A 143 -38.77 -0.94 9.19
C ARG A 143 -38.41 -0.60 10.64
N LEU A 144 -38.02 -1.59 11.44
CA LEU A 144 -37.60 -1.37 12.83
C LEU A 144 -36.30 -0.56 12.91
N VAL A 145 -35.36 -0.75 11.98
CA VAL A 145 -34.13 0.04 11.90
C VAL A 145 -34.45 1.49 11.53
N ASP A 146 -35.34 1.72 10.56
CA ASP A 146 -35.77 3.07 10.17
C ASP A 146 -36.46 3.80 11.33
N LEU A 147 -37.30 3.09 12.08
CA LEU A 147 -37.96 3.65 13.28
C LEU A 147 -36.96 3.91 14.41
N ALA A 148 -35.95 3.05 14.59
CA ALA A 148 -34.85 3.33 15.51
C ALA A 148 -34.06 4.58 15.08
N LEU A 149 -33.82 4.76 13.78
CA LEU A 149 -33.19 5.97 13.23
C LEU A 149 -34.01 7.24 13.52
N VAL A 150 -35.34 7.18 13.36
CA VAL A 150 -36.23 8.28 13.74
C VAL A 150 -36.07 8.61 15.22
N ALA A 151 -36.07 7.61 16.11
CA ALA A 151 -35.86 7.83 17.54
C ALA A 151 -34.50 8.48 17.85
N LEU A 152 -33.43 8.01 17.19
CA LEU A 152 -32.09 8.59 17.34
C LEU A 152 -32.06 10.04 16.85
N GLY A 153 -32.63 10.37 15.69
CA GLY A 153 -32.64 11.74 15.14
C GLY A 153 -33.36 12.76 16.03
N HIS A 154 -34.30 12.32 16.87
CA HIS A 154 -34.97 13.20 17.85
C HIS A 154 -34.15 13.38 19.14
N HIS A 155 -33.15 12.55 19.39
CA HIS A 155 -32.35 12.61 20.61
C HIS A 155 -31.26 13.70 20.51
N PRO A 156 -31.02 14.52 21.56
CA PRO A 156 -30.03 15.61 21.53
C PRO A 156 -28.61 15.20 21.09
N VAL A 157 -28.20 13.97 21.40
CA VAL A 157 -26.89 13.40 21.02
C VAL A 157 -26.72 13.29 19.49
N PHE A 158 -27.80 13.00 18.78
CA PHE A 158 -27.78 12.62 17.37
C PHE A 158 -28.49 13.60 16.46
N ARG A 159 -29.26 14.55 17.00
CA ARG A 159 -30.06 15.52 16.24
C ARG A 159 -29.25 16.27 15.17
N VAL A 160 -27.99 16.60 15.45
CA VAL A 160 -27.09 17.31 14.52
C VAL A 160 -26.52 16.38 13.44
N TRP A 161 -26.64 15.07 13.63
CA TRP A 161 -26.10 14.01 12.78
C TRP A 161 -27.18 13.24 12.01
N THR A 162 -28.44 13.70 12.03
CA THR A 162 -29.58 12.98 11.45
C THR A 162 -29.33 12.60 9.99
N ASP A 163 -28.80 13.53 9.20
CA ASP A 163 -28.48 13.29 7.79
C ASP A 163 -27.39 12.23 7.60
N GLN A 164 -26.36 12.22 8.46
CA GLN A 164 -25.26 11.26 8.43
C GLN A 164 -25.69 9.88 8.95
N LEU A 165 -26.68 9.82 9.84
CA LEU A 165 -27.27 8.56 10.29
C LEU A 165 -28.06 7.87 9.16
N LEU A 166 -28.78 8.67 8.36
CA LEU A 166 -29.53 8.21 7.20
C LEU A 166 -28.61 7.83 6.03
N ASP A 167 -27.63 8.67 5.73
CA ASP A 167 -26.66 8.47 4.66
C ASP A 167 -25.22 8.37 5.21
N PRO A 168 -24.65 7.15 5.28
CA PRO A 168 -23.27 6.95 5.72
C PRO A 168 -22.22 7.60 4.82
N ARG A 169 -22.59 8.02 3.60
CA ARG A 169 -21.67 8.65 2.64
C ARG A 169 -21.53 10.15 2.83
N ARG A 170 -22.35 10.76 3.69
CA ARG A 170 -22.26 12.19 3.98
C ARG A 170 -21.14 12.50 4.95
N ASP A 171 -20.16 13.26 4.51
CA ASP A 171 -19.12 13.80 5.38
C ASP A 171 -19.54 15.16 6.00
N PRO A 172 -19.04 15.48 7.21
CA PRO A 172 -18.21 14.65 8.08
C PRO A 172 -19.03 13.63 8.89
N GLN A 173 -18.50 12.41 9.05
CA GLN A 173 -19.09 11.36 9.88
C GLN A 173 -18.77 11.54 11.39
N PRO A 174 -19.74 11.35 12.31
CA PRO A 174 -19.44 11.41 13.73
C PRO A 174 -18.58 10.22 14.18
N THR A 175 -17.55 10.50 14.99
CA THR A 175 -16.76 9.45 15.64
C THR A 175 -17.45 8.97 16.93
N THR A 176 -17.16 7.76 17.39
CA THR A 176 -17.71 7.28 18.68
C THR A 176 -17.24 8.10 19.87
N GLU A 177 -16.07 8.72 19.77
CA GLU A 177 -15.53 9.63 20.78
C GLU A 177 -16.36 10.92 20.83
N HIS A 178 -16.66 11.53 19.68
CA HIS A 178 -17.57 12.68 19.62
C HIS A 178 -18.95 12.35 20.19
N LEU A 179 -19.52 11.20 19.84
CA LEU A 179 -20.83 10.78 20.36
C LEU A 179 -20.81 10.54 21.86
N ARG A 180 -19.73 9.97 22.38
CA ARG A 180 -19.54 9.74 23.81
C ARG A 180 -19.45 11.07 24.57
N ASP A 181 -18.68 12.02 24.05
CA ASP A 181 -18.55 13.34 24.66
C ASP A 181 -19.87 14.13 24.58
N ALA A 182 -20.57 14.07 23.45
CA ALA A 182 -21.91 14.63 23.32
C ALA A 182 -22.88 14.01 24.33
N ALA A 183 -22.90 12.68 24.47
CA ALA A 183 -23.75 11.99 25.44
C ALA A 183 -23.44 12.36 26.89
N ARG A 184 -22.18 12.66 27.23
CA ARG A 184 -21.77 13.13 28.57
C ARG A 184 -22.22 14.56 28.87
N GLN A 185 -22.35 15.39 27.84
CA GLN A 185 -22.77 16.78 27.95
C GLN A 185 -24.30 16.95 27.94
N VAL A 186 -25.05 15.87 27.75
CA VAL A 186 -26.51 15.86 27.85
C VAL A 186 -26.91 15.72 29.32
N ASP A 187 -27.63 16.73 29.81
CA ASP A 187 -28.19 16.79 31.15
C ASP A 187 -29.72 16.65 31.10
N ALA A 188 -30.34 16.62 32.28
CA ALA A 188 -31.77 16.47 32.42
C ALA A 188 -32.56 17.61 31.73
N GLU A 189 -32.00 18.83 31.72
CA GLU A 189 -32.60 20.01 31.08
C GLU A 189 -32.68 19.83 29.56
N LYS A 190 -31.57 19.44 28.91
CA LYS A 190 -31.55 19.17 27.46
C LYS A 190 -32.46 18.01 27.04
N LEU A 191 -32.75 17.09 27.95
CA LEU A 191 -33.67 15.97 27.74
C LEU A 191 -35.14 16.34 28.02
N GLY A 192 -35.41 17.50 28.62
CA GLY A 192 -36.76 17.87 29.05
C GLY A 192 -37.28 16.99 30.20
N VAL A 193 -36.39 16.41 31.00
CA VAL A 193 -36.70 15.51 32.12
C VAL A 193 -36.27 16.14 33.44
N SER A 194 -36.96 15.83 34.54
CA SER A 194 -36.53 16.26 35.88
C SER A 194 -35.18 15.66 36.24
N SER A 195 -34.31 16.46 36.89
CA SER A 195 -33.01 16.01 37.41
C SER A 195 -33.13 14.88 38.45
N GLU A 196 -34.27 14.73 39.11
CA GLU A 196 -34.54 13.60 40.01
C GLU A 196 -34.72 12.27 39.28
N ARG A 197 -35.12 12.32 38.00
CA ARG A 197 -35.38 11.15 37.15
C ARG A 197 -34.18 10.73 36.30
N PHE A 198 -33.18 11.60 36.14
CA PHE A 198 -31.99 11.30 35.33
C PHE A 198 -30.74 11.27 36.23
N LYS A 199 -30.35 10.07 36.66
CA LYS A 199 -29.27 9.86 37.62
C LYS A 199 -27.92 9.66 36.91
N PRO A 200 -26.78 9.72 37.64
CA PRO A 200 -25.47 9.44 37.04
C PRO A 200 -25.38 8.09 36.32
N ALA A 201 -26.02 7.05 36.87
CA ALA A 201 -26.09 5.74 36.24
C ALA A 201 -26.86 5.75 34.90
N ASP A 202 -27.84 6.65 34.75
CA ASP A 202 -28.59 6.82 33.51
C ASP A 202 -27.75 7.56 32.45
N SER A 203 -26.91 8.51 32.86
CA SER A 203 -25.93 9.16 31.99
C SER A 203 -24.86 8.17 31.50
N GLU A 204 -24.35 7.31 32.37
CA GLU A 204 -23.44 6.23 31.96
C GLU A 204 -24.13 5.27 30.97
N ARG A 205 -25.37 4.86 31.24
CA ARG A 205 -26.15 4.03 30.33
C ARG A 205 -26.40 4.74 28.99
N LEU A 206 -26.71 6.03 29.00
CA LEU A 206 -26.88 6.84 27.80
C LEU A 206 -25.63 6.80 26.92
N VAL A 207 -24.44 6.96 27.51
CA VAL A 207 -23.16 6.88 26.77
C VAL A 207 -23.00 5.50 26.12
N LYS A 208 -23.25 4.42 26.87
CA LYS A 208 -23.14 3.04 26.34
C LYS A 208 -24.12 2.82 25.19
N ASN A 209 -25.38 3.19 25.39
CA ASN A 209 -26.43 3.01 24.39
C ASN A 209 -26.19 3.88 23.16
N ALA A 210 -25.72 5.13 23.31
CA ALA A 210 -25.40 6.00 22.18
C ALA A 210 -24.33 5.37 21.27
N VAL A 211 -23.19 4.97 21.86
CA VAL A 211 -22.09 4.35 21.11
C VAL A 211 -22.54 3.02 20.49
N ALA A 212 -23.28 2.20 21.24
CA ALA A 212 -23.75 0.91 20.76
C ALA A 212 -24.80 1.04 19.65
N CYS A 213 -25.75 1.97 19.76
CA CYS A 213 -26.72 2.30 18.71
C CYS A 213 -25.99 2.68 17.41
N PHE A 214 -25.05 3.62 17.51
CA PHE A 214 -24.29 4.05 16.34
C PHE A 214 -23.50 2.91 15.71
N GLY A 215 -22.76 2.14 16.51
CA GLY A 215 -21.99 1.02 16.01
C GLY A 215 -22.84 -0.10 15.41
N LEU A 216 -23.96 -0.45 16.05
CA LEU A 216 -24.90 -1.44 15.52
C LEU A 216 -25.54 -0.96 14.22
N LEU A 217 -25.92 0.30 14.14
CA LEU A 217 -26.44 0.90 12.92
C LEU A 217 -25.42 0.80 11.78
N ARG A 218 -24.16 1.17 12.01
CA ARG A 218 -23.10 1.07 11.00
C ARG A 218 -22.81 -0.38 10.59
N ALA A 219 -22.83 -1.31 11.53
CA ALA A 219 -22.70 -2.73 11.23
C ALA A 219 -23.89 -3.26 10.40
N LEU A 220 -25.12 -2.88 10.74
CA LEU A 220 -26.34 -3.24 9.99
C LEU A 220 -26.37 -2.60 8.59
N GLN A 221 -25.80 -1.41 8.44
CA GLN A 221 -25.62 -0.72 7.16
C GLN A 221 -24.42 -1.27 6.35
N ARG A 222 -23.63 -2.21 6.93
CA ARG A 222 -22.41 -2.80 6.35
C ARG A 222 -21.26 -1.83 6.11
N GLU A 223 -21.28 -0.71 6.81
CA GLU A 223 -20.19 0.26 6.77
C GLU A 223 -19.06 -0.14 7.71
N TRP A 224 -19.40 -0.85 8.80
CA TRP A 224 -18.42 -1.33 9.77
C TRP A 224 -18.30 -2.84 9.76
N THR A 225 -17.05 -3.28 9.77
CA THR A 225 -16.63 -4.63 10.15
C THR A 225 -16.78 -4.83 11.66
N LEU A 226 -16.75 -6.09 12.08
CA LEU A 226 -16.73 -6.42 13.51
C LEU A 226 -15.49 -5.84 14.22
N ASP A 227 -14.34 -5.80 13.55
CA ASP A 227 -13.11 -5.26 14.12
C ASP A 227 -13.24 -3.75 14.38
N GLU A 228 -13.83 -3.00 13.44
CA GLU A 228 -14.11 -1.57 13.61
C GLU A 228 -15.13 -1.31 14.71
N PHE A 229 -16.19 -2.13 14.81
CA PHE A 229 -17.16 -2.04 15.91
C PHE A 229 -16.50 -2.27 17.27
N ILE A 230 -15.65 -3.30 17.37
CA ILE A 230 -14.89 -3.64 18.59
C ILE A 230 -13.96 -2.48 18.97
N ASP A 231 -13.20 -1.95 18.02
CA ASP A 231 -12.26 -0.85 18.27
C ASP A 231 -12.97 0.43 18.71
N ALA A 232 -14.04 0.78 18.01
CA ALA A 232 -14.83 1.97 18.31
C ALA A 232 -15.50 1.85 19.70
N SER A 233 -15.98 0.66 20.06
CA SER A 233 -16.57 0.36 21.37
C SER A 233 -15.52 0.36 22.49
N TYR A 234 -14.35 -0.23 22.23
CA TYR A 234 -13.25 -0.23 23.18
C TYR A 234 -12.77 1.18 23.48
N ARG A 235 -12.53 1.99 22.44
CA ARG A 235 -12.01 3.36 22.56
C ARG A 235 -12.99 4.31 23.25
N ALA A 236 -14.29 4.15 23.05
CA ALA A 236 -15.29 5.06 23.60
C ALA A 236 -15.87 4.60 24.95
N VAL A 237 -15.97 3.29 25.20
CA VAL A 237 -16.67 2.74 26.37
C VAL A 237 -15.77 1.80 27.17
N TRP A 238 -15.36 0.67 26.60
CA TRP A 238 -14.83 -0.44 27.41
C TRP A 238 -13.51 -0.11 28.13
N LYS A 239 -12.60 0.67 27.51
CA LYS A 239 -11.32 1.04 28.13
C LYS A 239 -11.45 1.83 29.44
N PHE A 240 -12.61 2.44 29.67
CA PHE A 240 -12.89 3.23 30.87
C PHE A 240 -13.62 2.42 31.95
N GLU A 241 -14.32 1.34 31.56
CA GLU A 241 -15.01 0.46 32.49
C GLU A 241 -14.08 -0.63 33.04
N ALA A 242 -13.11 -1.04 32.25
CA ALA A 242 -12.10 -2.04 32.61
C ALA A 242 -10.70 -1.47 32.33
N PRO A 243 -10.13 -0.67 33.25
CA PRO A 243 -8.76 -0.19 33.10
C PRO A 243 -7.77 -1.38 33.10
N GLU A 244 -6.69 -1.28 32.33
CA GLU A 244 -5.71 -2.36 32.08
C GLU A 244 -5.11 -3.01 33.35
N ALA A 245 -5.24 -2.37 34.51
CA ALA A 245 -4.71 -2.83 35.79
C ALA A 245 -5.58 -3.89 36.51
N VAL A 246 -6.64 -4.42 35.89
CA VAL A 246 -7.43 -5.49 36.48
C VAL A 246 -6.66 -6.81 36.37
N GLY A 247 -5.80 -7.08 37.36
CA GLY A 247 -4.96 -8.29 37.41
C GLY A 247 -5.72 -9.60 37.21
N LEU A 248 -5.00 -10.65 36.84
CA LEU A 248 -5.53 -11.95 36.40
C LEU A 248 -6.62 -12.51 37.31
N GLN A 249 -6.48 -12.38 38.63
CA GLN A 249 -7.42 -12.93 39.60
C GLN A 249 -8.82 -12.29 39.52
N ARG A 250 -8.88 -10.97 39.34
CA ARG A 250 -10.17 -10.28 39.19
C ARG A 250 -10.79 -10.60 37.84
N ALA A 251 -10.00 -10.61 36.76
CA ALA A 251 -10.49 -11.03 35.45
C ALA A 251 -11.06 -12.47 35.47
N ALA A 252 -10.35 -13.41 36.09
CA ALA A 252 -10.82 -14.79 36.25
C ALA A 252 -12.11 -14.89 37.08
N SER A 253 -12.23 -14.10 38.15
CA SER A 253 -13.47 -14.04 38.95
C SER A 253 -14.66 -13.53 38.14
N GLU A 254 -14.48 -12.46 37.36
CA GLU A 254 -15.57 -11.89 36.55
C GLU A 254 -15.97 -12.82 35.40
N ILE A 255 -15.00 -13.49 34.77
CA ILE A 255 -15.27 -14.50 33.74
C ILE A 255 -16.04 -15.67 34.35
N GLY A 256 -15.60 -16.19 35.50
CA GLY A 256 -16.25 -17.31 36.19
C GLY A 256 -17.64 -16.96 36.77
N ALA A 257 -17.88 -15.69 37.13
CA ALA A 257 -19.17 -15.21 37.61
C ALA A 257 -20.17 -14.86 36.50
N SER A 258 -19.72 -14.83 35.23
CA SER A 258 -20.58 -14.47 34.10
C SER A 258 -21.68 -15.50 33.89
N ARG A 259 -22.92 -15.02 33.70
CA ARG A 259 -24.08 -15.87 33.47
C ARG A 259 -24.24 -16.29 32.01
N ASP A 260 -23.59 -15.58 31.09
CA ASP A 260 -23.76 -15.76 29.64
C ASP A 260 -22.46 -16.24 28.99
N HIS A 261 -22.21 -17.54 29.14
CA HIS A 261 -21.02 -18.21 28.57
C HIS A 261 -21.03 -18.21 27.03
N ALA A 262 -22.20 -18.17 26.41
CA ALA A 262 -22.32 -18.09 24.95
C ALA A 262 -21.76 -16.76 24.43
N VAL A 263 -22.10 -15.64 25.09
CA VAL A 263 -21.53 -14.32 24.76
C VAL A 263 -20.01 -14.33 24.94
N LEU A 264 -19.50 -14.88 26.04
CA LEU A 264 -18.05 -15.00 26.25
C LEU A 264 -17.37 -15.83 25.16
N GLY A 265 -17.99 -16.95 24.74
CA GLY A 265 -17.49 -17.78 23.64
C GLY A 265 -17.47 -17.03 22.30
N ILE A 266 -18.51 -16.26 21.99
CA ILE A 266 -18.56 -15.42 20.78
C ILE A 266 -17.43 -14.38 20.82
N VAL A 267 -17.29 -13.65 21.92
CA VAL A 267 -16.28 -12.62 22.08
C VAL A 267 -14.87 -13.23 21.98
N GLY A 268 -14.60 -14.31 22.71
CA GLY A 268 -13.31 -15.00 22.69
C GLY A 268 -12.95 -15.54 21.30
N THR A 269 -13.90 -16.16 20.60
CA THR A 269 -13.67 -16.67 19.23
C THR A 269 -13.29 -15.53 18.28
N ASN A 270 -13.98 -14.38 18.36
CA ASN A 270 -13.70 -13.25 17.49
C ASN A 270 -12.34 -12.60 17.79
N TYR A 271 -11.96 -12.46 19.06
CA TYR A 271 -10.63 -11.97 19.41
C TYR A 271 -9.52 -12.93 18.97
N LEU A 272 -9.69 -14.24 19.14
CA LEU A 272 -8.72 -15.23 18.65
C LEU A 272 -8.59 -15.19 17.12
N ALA A 273 -9.72 -15.06 16.40
CA ALA A 273 -9.70 -14.89 14.95
C ALA A 273 -8.98 -13.61 14.53
N ARG A 274 -9.19 -12.50 15.26
CA ARG A 274 -8.52 -11.22 15.03
C ARG A 274 -7.02 -11.31 15.29
N ILE A 275 -6.59 -11.90 16.41
CA ILE A 275 -5.17 -12.13 16.72
C ILE A 275 -4.50 -12.90 15.57
N LYS A 276 -5.10 -14.00 15.11
CA LYS A 276 -4.59 -14.77 13.96
C LYS A 276 -4.49 -13.94 12.67
N ARG A 277 -5.42 -13.01 12.42
CA ARG A 277 -5.35 -12.10 11.25
C ARG A 277 -4.22 -11.10 11.40
N LEU A 278 -4.08 -10.49 12.58
CA LEU A 278 -3.01 -9.55 12.88
C LEU A 278 -1.63 -10.21 12.79
N ASP A 279 -1.46 -11.43 13.32
CA ASP A 279 -0.21 -12.19 13.20
C ASP A 279 0.17 -12.42 11.75
N ARG A 280 -0.79 -12.81 10.89
CA ARG A 280 -0.55 -12.97 9.45
C ARG A 280 -0.16 -11.65 8.78
N GLN A 281 -0.79 -10.54 9.16
CA GLN A 281 -0.45 -9.21 8.66
C GLN A 281 0.97 -8.80 9.08
N ILE A 282 1.34 -9.02 10.34
CA ILE A 282 2.69 -8.77 10.86
C ILE A 282 3.71 -9.59 10.07
N SER A 283 3.50 -10.91 9.93
CA SER A 283 4.40 -11.77 9.17
C SER A 283 4.47 -11.42 7.68
N GLN A 284 3.42 -10.80 7.11
CA GLN A 284 3.47 -10.28 5.74
C GLN A 284 4.31 -9.01 5.67
N LEU A 285 4.06 -8.05 6.57
CA LEU A 285 4.82 -6.80 6.65
C LEU A 285 6.31 -7.04 6.91
N GLU A 286 6.66 -8.00 7.74
CA GLU A 286 8.06 -8.40 7.99
C GLU A 286 8.73 -8.94 6.72
N ARG A 287 8.02 -9.78 5.94
CA ARG A 287 8.52 -10.28 4.66
C ARG A 287 8.70 -9.16 3.63
N ASP A 288 7.74 -8.23 3.56
CA ASP A 288 7.80 -7.09 2.65
C ASP A 288 8.94 -6.13 3.02
N ALA A 289 9.16 -5.89 4.32
CA ALA A 289 10.28 -5.12 4.83
C ALA A 289 11.64 -5.78 4.50
N ALA A 290 11.76 -7.10 4.69
CA ALA A 290 12.97 -7.84 4.31
C ALA A 290 13.24 -7.77 2.79
N ALA A 291 12.20 -7.90 1.97
CA ALA A 291 12.32 -7.76 0.52
C ALA A 291 12.67 -6.33 0.09
N ALA A 292 12.14 -5.31 0.76
CA ALA A 292 12.52 -3.92 0.53
C ALA A 292 14.00 -3.68 0.88
N TRP A 293 14.46 -4.20 2.02
CA TRP A 293 15.85 -4.09 2.45
C TRP A 293 16.82 -4.77 1.48
N ASN A 294 16.51 -5.98 1.02
CA ASN A 294 17.31 -6.69 0.01
C ASN A 294 17.41 -5.92 -1.31
N ARG A 295 16.30 -5.30 -1.76
CA ARG A 295 16.29 -4.44 -2.95
C ARG A 295 17.16 -3.21 -2.77
N GLU A 296 17.06 -2.56 -1.61
CA GLU A 296 17.87 -1.38 -1.29
C GLU A 296 19.37 -1.71 -1.28
N THR A 297 19.77 -2.81 -0.64
CA THR A 297 21.16 -3.29 -0.62
C THR A 297 21.66 -3.57 -2.04
N ARG A 298 20.89 -4.29 -2.86
CA ARG A 298 21.24 -4.55 -4.26
C ARG A 298 21.42 -3.26 -5.06
N LEU A 299 20.51 -2.28 -4.91
CA LEU A 299 20.61 -1.00 -5.61
C LEU A 299 21.82 -0.19 -5.13
N ARG A 300 22.19 -0.27 -3.84
CA ARG A 300 23.43 0.34 -3.34
C ARG A 300 24.67 -0.30 -3.99
N ASP A 301 24.70 -1.62 -4.11
CA ASP A 301 25.81 -2.33 -4.75
C ASP A 301 25.91 -2.00 -6.26
N GLU A 302 24.77 -1.96 -6.95
CA GLU A 302 24.69 -1.55 -8.36
C GLU A 302 25.16 -0.10 -8.56
N LEU A 303 24.77 0.82 -7.66
CA LEU A 303 25.22 2.20 -7.67
C LEU A 303 26.73 2.32 -7.41
N ALA A 304 27.26 1.58 -6.44
CA ALA A 304 28.70 1.57 -6.17
C ALA A 304 29.49 1.04 -7.38
N SER A 305 29.00 -0.03 -8.00
CA SER A 305 29.60 -0.57 -9.23
C SER A 305 29.52 0.43 -10.39
N ALA A 306 28.40 1.12 -10.57
CA ALA A 306 28.23 2.14 -11.60
C ALA A 306 29.21 3.32 -11.40
N LYS A 307 29.34 3.82 -10.17
CA LYS A 307 30.31 4.87 -9.82
C LYS A 307 31.74 4.46 -10.15
N ASN A 308 32.16 3.25 -9.76
CA ASN A 308 33.49 2.75 -10.08
C ASN A 308 33.74 2.65 -11.60
N ARG A 309 32.72 2.28 -12.40
CA ARG A 309 32.83 2.25 -13.87
C ARG A 309 32.95 3.67 -14.45
N GLU A 310 32.19 4.61 -13.91
CA GLU A 310 32.25 6.02 -14.33
C GLU A 310 33.62 6.63 -14.04
N GLU A 311 34.16 6.44 -12.83
CA GLU A 311 35.51 6.88 -12.46
C GLU A 311 36.58 6.26 -13.35
N ALA A 312 36.49 4.96 -13.63
CA ALA A 312 37.42 4.28 -14.53
C ALA A 312 37.31 4.79 -15.98
N ALA A 313 36.12 5.16 -16.44
CA ALA A 313 35.92 5.74 -17.77
C ALA A 313 36.49 7.17 -17.85
N LEU A 314 36.30 7.99 -16.81
CA LEU A 314 36.89 9.32 -16.72
C LEU A 314 38.42 9.26 -16.74
N ALA A 315 39.03 8.39 -15.94
CA ALA A 315 40.48 8.20 -15.94
C ALA A 315 41.02 7.77 -17.31
N ARG A 316 40.29 6.91 -18.04
CA ARG A 316 40.65 6.54 -19.42
C ARG A 316 40.51 7.71 -20.40
N ALA A 317 39.47 8.52 -20.27
CA ALA A 317 39.28 9.70 -21.11
C ALA A 317 40.40 10.73 -20.88
N GLU A 318 40.81 10.94 -19.62
CA GLU A 318 41.95 11.79 -19.27
C GLU A 318 43.25 11.26 -19.88
N ALA A 319 43.53 9.95 -19.75
CA ALA A 319 44.71 9.33 -20.34
C ALA A 319 44.74 9.49 -21.88
N LEU A 320 43.61 9.22 -22.56
CA LEU A 320 43.49 9.42 -24.01
C LEU A 320 43.67 10.89 -24.40
N SER A 321 43.15 11.83 -23.62
CA SER A 321 43.33 13.25 -23.88
C SER A 321 44.81 13.67 -23.79
N ALA A 322 45.54 13.13 -22.81
CA ALA A 322 46.97 13.37 -22.64
C ALA A 322 47.77 12.78 -23.81
N ASP A 323 47.41 11.58 -24.27
CA ASP A 323 48.02 10.96 -25.44
C ASP A 323 47.76 11.74 -26.73
N VAL A 324 46.54 12.26 -26.94
CA VAL A 324 46.24 13.11 -28.09
C VAL A 324 47.11 14.36 -28.07
N VAL A 325 47.25 15.03 -26.93
CA VAL A 325 48.11 16.22 -26.80
C VAL A 325 49.58 15.87 -27.05
N ARG A 326 50.06 14.72 -26.55
CA ARG A 326 51.42 14.25 -26.79
C ARG A 326 51.68 13.98 -28.27
N LEU A 327 50.79 13.22 -28.92
CA LEU A 327 50.89 12.90 -30.35
C LEU A 327 50.79 14.15 -31.23
N GLN A 328 49.98 15.15 -30.85
CA GLN A 328 49.93 16.43 -31.54
C GLN A 328 51.25 17.20 -31.45
N LYS A 329 51.92 17.18 -30.30
CA LYS A 329 53.25 17.78 -30.13
C LYS A 329 54.33 17.05 -30.94
N GLU A 330 54.32 15.72 -30.89
CA GLU A 330 55.24 14.88 -31.69
C GLU A 330 55.06 15.14 -33.19
N LEU A 331 53.81 15.20 -33.66
CA LEU A 331 53.49 15.50 -35.06
C LEU A 331 53.89 16.93 -35.46
N ALA A 332 53.72 17.92 -34.57
CA ALA A 332 54.16 19.30 -34.83
C ALA A 332 55.68 19.38 -34.96
N ALA A 333 56.42 18.75 -34.03
CA ALA A 333 57.88 18.69 -34.08
C ALA A 333 58.38 17.97 -35.36
N GLU A 334 57.71 16.91 -35.78
CA GLU A 334 58.07 16.18 -37.01
C GLU A 334 57.83 17.05 -38.26
N ARG A 335 56.74 17.81 -38.30
CA ARG A 335 56.47 18.77 -39.38
C ARG A 335 57.51 19.89 -39.42
N ASP A 336 57.86 20.46 -38.26
CA ASP A 336 58.87 21.52 -38.17
C ASP A 336 60.24 21.01 -38.65
N ASN A 337 60.65 19.81 -38.23
CA ASN A 337 61.87 19.16 -38.71
C ASN A 337 61.85 18.97 -40.23
N ARG A 338 60.73 18.48 -40.79
CA ARG A 338 60.59 18.35 -42.25
C ARG A 338 60.67 19.68 -42.99
N VAL A 339 60.17 20.78 -42.42
CA VAL A 339 60.31 22.11 -43.02
C VAL A 339 61.77 22.55 -43.02
N VAL A 340 62.47 22.36 -41.90
CA VAL A 340 63.90 22.67 -41.76
C VAL A 340 64.72 21.85 -42.75
N ASP A 341 64.49 20.53 -42.83
CA ASP A 341 65.18 19.64 -43.77
C ASP A 341 64.93 20.09 -45.22
N LYS A 342 63.68 20.41 -45.59
CA LYS A 342 63.36 20.94 -46.92
C LYS A 342 64.03 22.28 -47.22
N SER A 343 64.13 23.17 -46.23
CA SER A 343 64.82 24.45 -46.38
C SER A 343 66.31 24.23 -46.62
N HIS A 344 66.96 23.36 -45.83
CA HIS A 344 68.36 23.01 -46.03
C HIS A 344 68.60 22.42 -47.42
N MET A 345 67.77 21.47 -47.86
CA MET A 345 67.89 20.90 -49.20
C MET A 345 67.69 21.94 -50.32
N ALA A 346 66.79 22.91 -50.13
CA ALA A 346 66.56 23.99 -51.09
C ALA A 346 67.75 24.98 -51.14
N ASP A 347 68.29 25.36 -49.99
CA ASP A 347 69.45 26.25 -49.89
C ASP A 347 70.72 25.58 -50.47
N ASP A 348 70.92 24.28 -50.20
CA ASP A 348 71.99 23.48 -50.78
C ASP A 348 71.86 23.43 -52.31
N TYR A 349 70.64 23.22 -52.81
CA TYR A 349 70.35 23.24 -54.24
C TYR A 349 70.64 24.61 -54.89
N GLU A 350 70.19 25.73 -54.30
CA GLU A 350 70.46 27.07 -54.84
C GLU A 350 71.94 27.44 -54.77
N THR A 351 72.64 26.99 -53.72
CA THR A 351 74.09 27.14 -53.59
C THR A 351 74.82 26.39 -54.69
N LEU A 352 74.44 25.14 -54.94
CA LEU A 352 74.98 24.31 -56.01
C LEU A 352 74.69 24.94 -57.38
N ARG A 353 73.45 25.35 -57.62
CA ARG A 353 73.01 26.01 -58.86
C ARG A 353 73.80 27.30 -59.12
N THR A 354 73.97 28.15 -58.11
CA THR A 354 74.73 29.40 -58.23
C THR A 354 76.20 29.13 -58.51
N ARG A 355 76.80 28.12 -57.85
CA ARG A 355 78.18 27.69 -58.10
C ARG A 355 78.36 27.24 -59.56
N ILE A 356 77.48 26.36 -60.04
CA ILE A 356 77.51 25.87 -61.42
C ILE A 356 77.35 27.02 -62.42
N ILE A 357 76.39 27.93 -62.21
CA ILE A 357 76.17 29.08 -63.11
C ILE A 357 77.40 29.99 -63.17
N ARG A 358 77.98 30.37 -62.02
CA ARG A 358 79.19 31.21 -61.99
C ARG A 358 80.37 30.55 -62.68
N ARG A 359 80.50 29.23 -62.51
CA ARG A 359 81.58 28.46 -63.12
C ARG A 359 81.44 28.38 -64.63
N LEU A 360 80.26 27.98 -65.11
CA LEU A 360 79.94 27.97 -66.54
C LEU A 360 80.09 29.36 -67.16
N GLY A 361 79.69 30.42 -66.45
CA GLY A 361 79.90 31.81 -66.89
C GLY A 361 81.39 32.16 -67.08
N GLY A 362 82.23 31.84 -66.10
CA GLY A 362 83.68 32.06 -66.22
C GLY A 362 84.34 31.22 -67.32
N GLU A 363 83.83 30.02 -67.58
CA GLU A 363 84.30 29.18 -68.69
C GLU A 363 83.85 29.73 -70.05
N ILE A 364 82.63 30.26 -70.16
CA ILE A 364 82.15 30.97 -71.35
C ILE A 364 83.06 32.18 -71.63
N ASP A 365 83.45 32.94 -70.60
CA ASP A 365 84.36 34.08 -70.76
C ASP A 365 85.75 33.62 -71.27
N LEU A 366 86.33 32.57 -70.67
CA LEU A 366 87.61 31.99 -71.12
C LEU A 366 87.56 31.46 -72.56
N LEU A 367 86.47 30.79 -72.94
CA LEU A 367 86.25 30.32 -74.31
C LEU A 367 86.05 31.49 -75.29
N THR A 368 85.40 32.56 -74.85
CA THR A 368 85.21 33.79 -75.64
C THR A 368 86.57 34.47 -75.89
N ASP A 369 87.43 34.56 -74.87
CA ASP A 369 88.79 35.08 -74.99
C ASP A 369 89.66 34.20 -75.89
N GLY A 370 89.57 32.87 -75.75
CA GLY A 370 90.24 31.92 -76.65
C GLY A 370 89.78 32.07 -78.11
N LEU A 371 88.48 32.24 -78.34
CA LEU A 371 87.92 32.48 -79.67
C LEU A 371 88.33 33.85 -80.24
N HIS A 372 88.45 34.88 -79.40
CA HIS A 372 89.00 36.18 -79.78
C HIS A 372 90.49 36.08 -80.14
N ALA A 373 91.27 35.28 -79.42
CA ALA A 373 92.68 35.01 -79.73
C ALA A 373 92.87 34.28 -81.07
N LEU A 374 92.00 33.30 -81.40
CA LEU A 374 91.98 32.64 -82.70
C LEU A 374 91.69 33.63 -83.84
N ARG A 375 90.69 34.51 -83.65
CA ARG A 375 90.30 35.50 -84.67
C ARG A 375 91.39 36.53 -84.96
N ASN A 376 92.27 36.80 -84.00
CA ASN A 376 93.35 37.79 -84.11
C ASN A 376 94.73 37.18 -84.41
N GLY A 377 94.80 35.90 -84.81
CA GLY A 377 96.04 35.28 -85.30
C GLY A 377 97.02 34.83 -84.22
N ALA A 378 96.56 34.62 -82.98
CA ALA A 378 97.37 34.12 -81.86
C ALA A 378 96.93 32.69 -81.44
N PRO A 379 97.19 31.65 -82.27
CA PRO A 379 96.69 30.30 -82.03
C PRO A 379 97.21 29.66 -80.73
N ASN A 380 98.49 29.91 -80.39
CA ASN A 380 99.10 29.36 -79.18
C ASN A 380 98.44 29.89 -77.90
N VAL A 381 97.89 31.12 -77.94
CA VAL A 381 97.20 31.74 -76.80
C VAL A 381 95.79 31.14 -76.66
N ALA A 382 95.12 30.82 -77.77
CA ALA A 382 93.82 30.19 -77.75
C ALA A 382 93.84 28.75 -77.20
N GLU A 383 94.89 27.99 -77.52
CA GLU A 383 95.09 26.64 -76.99
C GLU A 383 95.22 26.66 -75.46
N GLU A 384 95.95 27.64 -74.91
CA GLU A 384 96.07 27.83 -73.46
C GLU A 384 94.72 28.15 -72.77
N PHE A 385 93.87 28.97 -73.40
CA PHE A 385 92.54 29.27 -72.87
C PHE A 385 91.60 28.04 -72.93
N LEU A 386 91.70 27.23 -73.99
CA LEU A 386 90.94 25.98 -74.14
C LEU A 386 91.36 24.94 -73.10
N ASP A 387 92.66 24.73 -72.91
CA ASP A 387 93.18 23.80 -71.91
C ASP A 387 92.78 24.21 -70.48
N ARG A 388 92.84 25.51 -70.18
CA ARG A 388 92.39 26.04 -68.88
C ARG A 388 90.88 25.82 -68.69
N SER A 389 90.06 26.03 -69.72
CA SER A 389 88.61 25.78 -69.65
C SER A 389 88.27 24.30 -69.52
N LEU A 390 88.98 23.41 -70.21
CA LEU A 390 88.76 21.96 -70.13
C LEU A 390 89.17 21.42 -68.76
N LEU A 391 90.35 21.78 -68.25
CA LEU A 391 90.78 21.40 -66.90
C LEU A 391 89.82 21.93 -65.83
N ALA A 392 89.29 23.13 -66.04
CA ALA A 392 88.31 23.74 -65.15
C ALA A 392 86.99 22.96 -65.09
N LEU A 393 86.45 22.55 -66.24
CA LEU A 393 85.24 21.74 -66.38
C LEU A 393 85.43 20.33 -65.81
N THR A 394 86.56 19.67 -66.12
CA THR A 394 86.83 18.31 -65.66
C THR A 394 86.86 18.23 -64.13
N ARG A 395 87.47 19.22 -63.47
CA ARG A 395 87.50 19.25 -61.99
C ARG A 395 86.11 19.44 -61.37
N GLU A 396 85.26 20.26 -61.97
CA GLU A 396 83.91 20.50 -61.45
C GLU A 396 83.02 19.25 -61.62
N VAL A 397 83.12 18.56 -62.76
CA VAL A 397 82.39 17.30 -62.99
C VAL A 397 82.80 16.24 -61.96
N GLU A 398 84.09 16.14 -61.62
CA GLU A 398 84.56 15.22 -60.58
C GLU A 398 83.98 15.60 -59.21
N GLN A 399 84.01 16.88 -58.85
CA GLN A 399 83.44 17.36 -57.59
C GLN A 399 81.92 17.16 -57.49
N LEU A 400 81.17 17.31 -58.59
CA LEU A 400 79.74 17.05 -58.65
C LEU A 400 79.41 15.56 -58.50
N LYS A 401 80.24 14.67 -59.06
CA LYS A 401 80.10 13.22 -58.87
C LYS A 401 80.36 12.81 -57.43
N ASP A 402 81.39 13.36 -56.81
CA ASP A 402 81.73 13.09 -55.41
C ASP A 402 80.65 13.58 -54.44
N SER A 403 80.06 14.75 -54.71
CA SER A 403 78.96 15.29 -53.90
C SER A 403 77.61 14.58 -54.13
N SER A 404 77.39 14.02 -55.33
CA SER A 404 76.27 13.10 -55.63
C SER A 404 76.39 11.75 -54.92
N GLY A 405 77.62 11.25 -54.71
CA GLY A 405 77.88 9.96 -54.04
C GLY A 405 77.62 9.94 -52.53
N GLY A 406 77.41 11.11 -51.90
CA GLY A 406 77.15 11.24 -50.46
C GLY A 406 75.67 11.28 -50.05
N LEU A 407 74.73 11.13 -50.99
CA LEU A 407 73.27 11.24 -50.78
C LEU A 407 72.53 9.89 -50.99
N ALA A 408 73.16 8.76 -50.62
CA ALA A 408 72.54 7.43 -50.65
C ALA A 408 72.23 6.89 -49.24
#